data_AF-A0AAW2XSA8-F1
#
_entry.id   AF-A0AAW2XSA8-F1
#
_cell.length_a   1.000
_cell.length_b   1.000
_cell.length_c   1.000
_cell.angle_alpha   90.00
_cell.angle_beta   90.00
_cell.angle_gamma   90.00
#
_symmetry.space_group_name_H-M   'P 1'
#
loop_
_entity.id
_entity.type
_entity.pdbx_description
1 polymer ?
#
loop_
_entity_poly.entity_id
_entity_poly.type
_entity_poly.pdbx_seq_one_letter_code
_entity_poly.pdbx_strand_id
1 'polypeptide(L)'
;MEGGGREIGLGNEDGGGKGEGDDSWVDGRKRGSADEGIEDLGFLHNSIMRNREKKESSEIQASAFTCVICLEPKPSCQKFEHPNNNFVHEFCMSCVTRHIQAKLEENISTINCPELTCDQILDPVDCQAMIPPRLFTQWGDCLCRSVVSGTEKCYCPYTDCSEMILNECNETVKRCLCPGCKRLFCYACRVPWHAGYWCSESHQARDSNERRFGFLLERMKWTRCPGCGQPVERIAGCRDVICRCGRLFCHDCGSSPHLDDCRHPTNRYCREGLPPVCSLFFIVMTNGVFWLFLFCSLRR
;
A
#
# COMPACT_ATOMS: atom_id res chain seq x y z
N MET A 1 40.15 27.85 -12.42
CA MET A 1 39.44 28.81 -13.28
C MET A 1 38.11 29.05 -12.58
N GLU A 2 38.14 29.92 -11.56
CA GLU A 2 37.60 31.30 -11.64
C GLU A 2 36.07 31.25 -11.85
N GLY A 3 35.20 31.64 -10.92
CA GLY A 3 35.22 32.81 -10.04
C GLY A 3 34.19 33.81 -10.58
N GLY A 4 33.18 34.21 -9.81
CA GLY A 4 32.26 35.28 -10.21
C GLY A 4 30.95 35.36 -9.42
N GLY A 5 31.01 35.99 -8.25
CA GLY A 5 29.83 36.51 -7.56
C GLY A 5 29.44 37.91 -8.06
N ARG A 6 28.19 38.33 -7.78
CA ARG A 6 27.79 39.75 -7.79
C ARG A 6 26.60 39.98 -6.86
N GLU A 7 26.84 40.75 -5.81
CA GLU A 7 25.86 41.47 -5.00
C GLU A 7 25.50 42.83 -5.64
N ILE A 8 24.63 43.58 -4.92
CA ILE A 8 24.15 44.97 -5.02
C ILE A 8 23.00 45.25 -6.02
N GLY A 9 21.92 45.97 -5.67
CA GLY A 9 21.67 46.78 -4.47
C GLY A 9 20.23 47.34 -4.40
N LEU A 10 20.01 48.08 -3.31
CA LEU A 10 18.79 48.76 -2.85
C LEU A 10 18.36 49.92 -3.77
N GLY A 11 17.05 50.16 -3.86
CA GLY A 11 16.45 51.37 -4.41
C GLY A 11 15.10 51.67 -3.74
N ASN A 12 15.05 52.80 -3.02
CA ASN A 12 13.83 53.45 -2.51
C ASN A 12 13.20 54.31 -3.62
N GLU A 13 11.88 54.41 -3.67
CA GLU A 13 11.18 55.55 -4.27
C GLU A 13 10.00 55.99 -3.39
N ASP A 14 9.96 57.30 -3.15
CA ASP A 14 8.97 58.06 -2.41
C ASP A 14 7.71 58.35 -3.24
N GLY A 15 6.57 58.54 -2.56
CA GLY A 15 5.35 59.08 -3.17
C GLY A 15 4.32 59.50 -2.13
N GLY A 16 4.25 60.81 -1.85
CA GLY A 16 3.39 61.41 -0.83
C GLY A 16 1.93 61.66 -1.24
N GLY A 17 1.12 62.01 -0.24
CA GLY A 17 -0.25 62.51 -0.39
C GLY A 17 -0.79 63.06 0.94
N LYS A 18 -1.07 64.38 0.96
CA LYS A 18 -1.55 65.20 2.08
C LYS A 18 -3.02 64.94 2.45
N GLY A 19 -3.40 65.28 3.68
CA GLY A 19 -4.78 65.55 4.11
C GLY A 19 -4.85 66.01 5.56
N GLU A 20 -4.91 67.33 5.76
CA GLU A 20 -5.11 68.04 7.03
C GLU A 20 -6.59 67.97 7.50
N GLY A 21 -6.81 68.12 8.80
CA GLY A 21 -8.14 68.25 9.42
C GLY A 21 -8.04 68.36 10.94
N ASP A 22 -7.68 69.55 11.43
CA ASP A 22 -7.77 69.96 12.83
C ASP A 22 -9.21 70.32 13.18
N ASP A 23 -9.67 69.97 14.38
CA ASP A 23 -10.74 70.69 15.09
C ASP A 23 -10.52 70.58 16.61
N SER A 24 -10.03 71.68 17.18
CA SER A 24 -9.91 71.92 18.61
C SER A 24 -11.27 72.27 19.23
N TRP A 25 -11.59 71.83 20.44
CA TRP A 25 -12.36 72.65 21.40
C TRP A 25 -11.94 72.31 22.84
N VAL A 26 -11.77 73.36 23.65
CA VAL A 26 -11.19 73.39 24.99
C VAL A 26 -12.27 73.65 26.05
N ASP A 27 -11.98 73.16 27.26
CA ASP A 27 -12.35 73.66 28.60
C ASP A 27 -13.57 73.09 29.34
N GLY A 28 -13.42 72.99 30.68
CA GLY A 28 -14.56 73.00 31.60
C GLY A 28 -14.53 72.06 32.81
N ARG A 29 -13.59 72.26 33.74
CA ARG A 29 -13.58 71.71 35.11
C ARG A 29 -14.93 71.81 35.85
N LYS A 30 -15.43 70.71 36.46
CA LYS A 30 -16.05 70.73 37.82
C LYS A 30 -15.83 69.40 38.58
N ARG A 31 -15.27 69.53 39.78
CA ARG A 31 -15.23 68.53 40.85
C ARG A 31 -16.63 68.41 41.46
N GLY A 32 -17.14 67.18 41.57
CA GLY A 32 -18.38 66.86 42.27
C GLY A 32 -18.23 65.49 42.93
N SER A 33 -18.30 65.48 44.25
CA SER A 33 -18.22 64.32 45.14
C SER A 33 -19.42 63.38 44.93
N ALA A 34 -19.15 62.11 44.67
CA ALA A 34 -20.11 61.00 44.77
C ALA A 34 -19.34 59.74 45.19
N ASP A 35 -18.60 59.86 46.31
CA ASP A 35 -18.25 58.72 47.14
C ASP A 35 -19.47 58.39 48.01
N GLU A 36 -19.60 57.13 48.42
CA GLU A 36 -20.75 56.49 49.11
C GLU A 36 -21.78 55.82 48.18
N GLY A 37 -21.43 54.63 47.68
CA GLY A 37 -22.41 53.71 47.06
C GLY A 37 -21.81 52.56 46.24
N ILE A 38 -20.51 52.58 45.93
CA ILE A 38 -19.88 51.61 45.01
C ILE A 38 -19.21 50.42 45.77
N GLU A 39 -18.95 50.55 47.08
CA GLU A 39 -18.26 49.49 47.84
C GLU A 39 -19.13 48.25 48.13
N ASP A 40 -20.46 48.37 48.09
CA ASP A 40 -21.38 47.29 48.48
C ASP A 40 -21.68 46.29 47.33
N LEU A 41 -21.67 46.78 46.07
CA LEU A 41 -21.84 45.92 44.88
C LEU A 41 -20.61 45.06 44.59
N GLY A 42 -19.41 45.56 44.90
CA GLY A 42 -18.17 44.78 44.81
C GLY A 42 -18.11 43.65 45.84
N PHE A 43 -18.64 43.88 47.04
CA PHE A 43 -18.67 42.88 48.12
C PHE A 43 -19.66 41.75 47.83
N LEU A 44 -20.84 42.07 47.27
CA LEU A 44 -21.84 41.09 46.85
C LEU A 44 -21.36 40.27 45.64
N HIS A 45 -20.72 40.90 44.65
CA HIS A 45 -20.14 40.20 43.50
C HIS A 45 -19.03 39.22 43.91
N ASN A 46 -18.10 39.64 44.79
CA ASN A 46 -17.04 38.78 45.30
C ASN A 46 -17.55 37.65 46.23
N SER A 47 -18.70 37.85 46.88
CA SER A 47 -19.35 36.82 47.70
C SER A 47 -20.11 35.81 46.83
N ILE A 48 -20.73 36.26 45.73
CA ILE A 48 -21.39 35.40 44.73
C ILE A 48 -20.36 34.57 43.96
N MET A 49 -19.21 35.16 43.59
CA MET A 49 -18.12 34.41 42.92
C MET A 49 -17.48 33.39 43.86
N ARG A 50 -17.18 33.74 45.12
CA ARG A 50 -16.70 32.77 46.13
C ARG A 50 -17.72 31.69 46.46
N ASN A 51 -19.01 32.00 46.44
CA ASN A 51 -20.06 31.00 46.61
C ASN A 51 -20.25 30.14 45.35
N ARG A 52 -19.99 30.65 44.13
CA ARG A 52 -19.94 29.84 42.91
C ARG A 52 -18.74 28.90 42.90
N GLU A 53 -17.55 29.37 43.26
CA GLU A 53 -16.36 28.53 43.42
C GLU A 53 -16.53 27.48 44.53
N LYS A 54 -17.14 27.87 45.67
CA LYS A 54 -17.47 26.91 46.73
C LYS A 54 -18.55 25.92 46.32
N LYS A 55 -19.57 26.33 45.56
CA LYS A 55 -20.67 25.48 45.10
C LYS A 55 -20.23 24.54 43.96
N GLU A 56 -19.37 25.00 43.05
CA GLU A 56 -18.70 24.15 42.06
C GLU A 56 -17.71 23.17 42.72
N SER A 57 -17.06 23.56 43.82
CA SER A 57 -16.21 22.65 44.59
C SER A 57 -16.99 21.67 45.49
N SER A 58 -18.27 21.94 45.80
CA SER A 58 -19.06 21.14 46.74
C SER A 58 -20.14 20.26 46.11
N GLU A 59 -20.40 20.35 44.80
CA GLU A 59 -21.33 19.46 44.07
C GLU A 59 -20.63 18.38 43.22
N ILE A 60 -19.30 18.46 43.05
CA ILE A 60 -18.51 17.31 42.59
C ILE A 60 -18.06 16.51 43.82
N GLN A 61 -18.96 15.69 44.37
CA GLN A 61 -18.50 14.45 45.02
C GLN A 61 -17.89 13.57 43.92
N ALA A 62 -16.68 13.93 43.48
CA ALA A 62 -15.92 13.13 42.55
C ALA A 62 -15.60 11.85 43.31
N SER A 63 -16.28 10.76 42.98
CA SER A 63 -15.75 9.44 43.30
C SER A 63 -14.28 9.43 42.87
N ALA A 64 -13.40 9.14 43.82
CA ALA A 64 -11.99 8.97 43.56
C ALA A 64 -11.74 7.48 43.34
N PHE A 65 -10.83 7.16 42.44
CA PHE A 65 -10.35 5.80 42.22
C PHE A 65 -8.83 5.77 42.31
N THR A 66 -8.26 4.61 42.60
CA THR A 66 -6.80 4.46 42.66
C THR A 66 -6.35 3.74 41.40
N CYS A 67 -5.50 4.39 40.60
CA CYS A 67 -4.99 3.77 39.38
C CYS A 67 -4.01 2.65 39.74
N VAL A 68 -4.22 1.45 39.19
CA VAL A 68 -3.36 0.28 39.49
C VAL A 68 -1.95 0.37 38.89
N ILE A 69 -1.70 1.27 37.94
CA ILE A 69 -0.38 1.46 37.29
C ILE A 69 0.49 2.44 38.08
N CYS A 70 -0.03 3.63 38.42
CA CYS A 70 0.74 4.64 39.15
C CYS A 70 0.52 4.62 40.66
N LEU A 71 -0.46 3.84 41.15
CA LEU A 71 -0.83 3.72 42.57
C LEU A 71 -1.27 5.05 43.21
N GLU A 72 -1.66 6.03 42.39
CA GLU A 72 -2.12 7.35 42.86
C GLU A 72 -3.65 7.45 42.82
N PRO A 73 -4.27 8.13 43.81
CA PRO A 73 -5.69 8.48 43.77
C PRO A 73 -5.95 9.54 42.69
N LYS A 74 -6.95 9.30 41.84
CA LYS A 74 -7.36 10.17 40.74
C LYS A 74 -8.87 10.44 40.80
N PRO A 75 -9.32 11.62 40.35
CA PRO A 75 -10.75 11.89 40.23
C PRO A 75 -11.37 11.00 39.13
N SER A 76 -12.63 10.58 39.28
CA SER A 76 -13.32 9.75 38.28
C SER A 76 -13.31 10.32 36.85
N CYS A 77 -13.25 11.64 36.68
CA CYS A 77 -13.14 12.26 35.35
C CYS A 77 -11.81 11.95 34.62
N GLN A 78 -10.79 11.45 35.34
CA GLN A 78 -9.53 10.99 34.76
C GLN A 78 -9.46 9.47 34.60
N LYS A 79 -10.57 8.76 34.85
CA LYS A 79 -10.68 7.33 34.61
C LYS A 79 -10.75 7.08 33.11
N PHE A 80 -10.00 6.08 32.66
CA PHE A 80 -10.15 5.56 31.30
C PHE A 80 -11.46 4.79 31.23
N GLU A 81 -12.42 5.31 30.46
CA GLU A 81 -13.70 4.66 30.20
C GLU A 81 -13.66 4.04 28.81
N HIS A 82 -13.80 2.72 28.73
CA HIS A 82 -13.93 2.06 27.45
C HIS A 82 -15.39 2.14 26.97
N PRO A 83 -15.66 2.46 25.70
CA PRO A 83 -17.03 2.55 25.18
C PRO A 83 -17.89 1.28 25.38
N ASN A 84 -17.26 0.11 25.50
CA ASN A 84 -17.94 -1.18 25.61
C ASN A 84 -18.03 -1.74 27.05
N ASN A 85 -17.66 -0.98 28.08
CA ASN A 85 -17.83 -1.27 29.51
C ASN A 85 -17.49 -2.72 30.00
N ASN A 86 -16.74 -3.49 29.21
CA ASN A 86 -16.34 -4.86 29.53
C ASN A 86 -15.03 -4.94 30.32
N PHE A 87 -14.50 -3.79 30.77
CA PHE A 87 -13.26 -3.71 31.53
C PHE A 87 -13.53 -3.55 33.01
N VAL A 88 -12.93 -4.43 33.80
CA VAL A 88 -12.92 -4.36 35.28
C VAL A 88 -11.68 -3.59 35.78
N HIS A 89 -10.79 -3.17 34.89
CA HIS A 89 -9.50 -2.57 35.25
C HIS A 89 -9.56 -1.04 35.25
N GLU A 90 -9.16 -0.44 36.36
CA GLU A 90 -9.24 1.00 36.58
C GLU A 90 -7.89 1.69 36.34
N PHE A 91 -7.76 2.30 35.16
CA PHE A 91 -6.57 3.07 34.79
C PHE A 91 -6.88 4.56 34.70
N CYS A 92 -5.89 5.38 35.01
CA CYS A 92 -5.97 6.81 34.68
C CYS A 92 -5.55 7.05 33.23
N MET A 93 -6.18 8.06 32.61
CA MET A 93 -5.94 8.44 31.22
C MET A 93 -4.45 8.66 30.90
N SER A 94 -3.70 9.26 31.82
CA SER A 94 -2.27 9.52 31.66
C SER A 94 -1.42 8.24 31.60
N CYS A 95 -1.79 7.19 32.35
CA CYS A 95 -1.08 5.92 32.32
C CYS A 95 -1.37 5.16 31.03
N VAL A 96 -2.62 5.13 30.58
CA VAL A 96 -2.98 4.51 29.29
C VAL A 96 -2.28 5.24 28.14
N THR A 97 -2.27 6.57 28.15
CA THR A 97 -1.56 7.38 27.14
C THR A 97 -0.06 7.05 27.11
N ARG A 98 0.58 6.93 28.27
CA ARG A 98 2.01 6.58 28.35
C ARG A 98 2.29 5.14 27.91
N HIS A 99 1.41 4.21 28.23
CA HIS A 99 1.49 2.82 27.74
C HIS A 99 1.41 2.75 26.23
N ILE A 100 0.45 3.46 25.63
CA ILE A 100 0.33 3.58 24.16
C ILE A 100 1.62 4.14 23.58
N GLN A 101 2.13 5.24 24.13
CA GLN A 101 3.37 5.84 23.66
C GLN A 101 4.56 4.87 23.71
N ALA A 102 4.77 4.19 24.83
CA ALA A 102 5.85 3.22 24.99
C ALA A 102 5.74 2.07 23.97
N LYS A 103 4.53 1.57 23.72
CA LYS A 103 4.31 0.50 22.73
C LYS A 103 4.58 0.96 21.31
N LEU A 104 4.22 2.19 20.96
CA LEU A 104 4.53 2.76 19.65
C LEU A 104 6.04 3.02 19.48
N GLU A 105 6.75 3.40 20.54
CA GLU A 105 8.22 3.49 20.54
C GLU A 105 8.89 2.13 20.29
N GLU A 106 8.27 1.04 20.75
CA GLU A 106 8.67 -0.35 20.46
C GLU A 106 8.23 -0.83 19.05
N ASN A 107 7.64 0.02 18.21
CA ASN A 107 7.01 -0.32 16.91
C ASN A 107 5.88 -1.36 17.01
N ILE A 108 5.21 -1.46 18.15
CA ILE A 108 4.06 -2.33 18.35
C ILE A 108 2.79 -1.54 18.06
N SER A 109 2.13 -1.86 16.95
CA SER A 109 0.89 -1.19 16.52
C SER A 109 -0.38 -1.76 17.17
N THR A 110 -0.38 -3.05 17.51
CA THR A 110 -1.49 -3.74 18.17
C THR A 110 -1.27 -3.65 19.67
N ILE A 111 -1.97 -2.73 20.31
CA ILE A 111 -1.76 -2.41 21.73
C ILE A 111 -2.88 -3.05 22.54
N ASN A 112 -2.49 -3.92 23.45
CA ASN A 112 -3.41 -4.57 24.37
C ASN A 112 -3.62 -3.69 25.62
N CYS A 113 -4.65 -4.03 26.38
CA CYS A 113 -4.89 -3.56 27.73
C CYS A 113 -3.58 -3.58 28.56
N PRO A 114 -3.30 -2.56 29.38
CA PRO A 114 -2.14 -2.57 30.26
C PRO A 114 -2.12 -3.72 31.28
N GLU A 115 -3.28 -4.33 31.56
CA GLU A 115 -3.37 -5.50 32.45
C GLU A 115 -2.81 -6.76 31.78
N LEU A 116 -1.88 -7.45 32.44
CA LEU A 116 -1.13 -8.57 31.86
C LEU A 116 -2.01 -9.80 31.53
N THR A 117 -3.16 -9.94 32.17
CA THR A 117 -4.09 -11.06 31.98
C THR A 117 -5.22 -10.74 31.00
N CYS A 118 -5.19 -9.55 30.39
CA CYS A 118 -6.26 -9.05 29.53
C CYS A 118 -5.79 -8.92 28.07
N ASP A 119 -6.29 -9.80 27.20
CA ASP A 119 -5.96 -9.80 25.77
C ASP A 119 -6.78 -8.81 24.93
N GLN A 120 -7.53 -7.91 25.56
CA GLN A 120 -8.34 -6.94 24.83
C GLN A 120 -7.47 -5.89 24.15
N ILE A 121 -7.77 -5.59 22.89
CA ILE A 121 -7.05 -4.62 22.07
C ILE A 121 -7.68 -3.25 22.25
N LEU A 122 -6.84 -2.23 22.47
CA LEU A 122 -7.26 -0.84 22.51
C LEU A 122 -7.45 -0.32 21.08
N ASP A 123 -8.64 0.18 20.77
CA ASP A 123 -8.92 0.83 19.48
C ASP A 123 -8.41 2.30 19.50
N PRO A 124 -7.63 2.74 18.50
CA PRO A 124 -7.21 4.14 18.40
C PRO A 124 -8.38 5.14 18.41
N VAL A 125 -9.53 4.79 17.84
CA VAL A 125 -10.73 5.65 17.76
C VAL A 125 -11.31 5.85 19.16
N ASP A 126 -11.41 4.80 19.95
CA ASP A 126 -11.89 4.85 21.33
C ASP A 126 -10.96 5.72 22.21
N CYS A 127 -9.66 5.73 21.90
CA CYS A 127 -8.66 6.49 22.62
C CYS A 127 -8.51 7.94 22.12
N GLN A 128 -9.12 8.32 20.99
CA GLN A 128 -8.86 9.58 20.29
C GLN A 128 -9.12 10.82 21.13
N ALA A 129 -10.20 10.81 21.94
CA ALA A 129 -10.57 11.95 22.78
C ALA A 129 -9.60 12.17 23.95
N MET A 130 -8.84 11.14 24.33
CA MET A 130 -7.94 11.15 25.48
C MET A 130 -6.49 11.41 25.08
N ILE A 131 -6.04 10.88 23.94
CA ILE A 131 -4.64 10.95 23.54
C ILE A 131 -4.31 12.23 22.75
N PRO A 132 -3.07 12.73 22.82
CA PRO A 132 -2.65 13.86 22.01
C PRO A 132 -2.80 13.57 20.51
N PRO A 133 -3.22 14.54 19.67
CA PRO A 133 -3.38 14.33 18.22
C PRO A 133 -2.13 13.76 17.53
N ARG A 134 -0.94 14.18 17.97
CA ARG A 134 0.33 13.66 17.45
C ARG A 134 0.50 12.16 17.72
N LEU A 135 0.10 11.70 18.90
CA LEU A 135 0.19 10.29 19.28
C LEU A 135 -0.83 9.46 18.49
N PHE A 136 -2.04 9.99 18.28
CA PHE A 136 -3.05 9.36 17.43
C PHE A 136 -2.54 9.17 15.99
N THR A 137 -1.96 10.20 15.38
CA THR A 137 -1.35 10.10 14.03
C THR A 137 -0.21 9.08 14.02
N GLN A 138 0.69 9.11 15.02
CA GLN A 138 1.79 8.15 15.12
C GLN A 138 1.29 6.70 15.23
N TRP A 139 0.20 6.47 15.98
CA TRP A 139 -0.44 5.16 16.08
C TRP A 139 -0.99 4.72 14.72
N GLY A 140 -1.72 5.60 14.04
CA GLY A 140 -2.21 5.35 12.68
C GLY A 140 -1.09 4.98 11.71
N ASP A 141 0.00 5.74 11.70
CA ASP A 141 1.15 5.45 10.84
C ASP A 141 1.79 4.10 11.19
N CYS A 142 1.85 3.74 12.48
CA CYS A 142 2.38 2.45 12.92
C CYS A 142 1.49 1.28 12.47
N LEU A 143 0.17 1.44 12.55
CA LEU A 143 -0.79 0.47 12.02
C LEU A 143 -0.65 0.30 10.51
N CYS A 144 -0.57 1.41 9.75
CA CYS A 144 -0.34 1.37 8.31
C CYS A 144 0.97 0.65 7.97
N ARG A 145 2.07 0.98 8.67
CA ARG A 145 3.36 0.29 8.47
C ARG A 145 3.29 -1.20 8.78
N SER A 146 2.58 -1.60 9.82
CA SER A 146 2.40 -2.99 10.22
C SER A 146 1.70 -3.80 9.12
N VAL A 147 0.57 -3.29 8.61
CA VAL A 147 -0.19 -3.91 7.51
C VAL A 147 0.65 -4.01 6.22
N VAL A 148 1.35 -2.93 5.87
CA VAL A 148 2.19 -2.87 4.67
C VAL A 148 3.43 -3.77 4.78
N SER A 149 3.90 -4.08 5.98
CA SER A 149 5.10 -4.92 6.17
C SER A 149 4.86 -6.40 5.81
N GLY A 150 3.61 -6.88 5.95
CA GLY A 150 3.24 -8.25 5.59
C GLY A 150 2.89 -8.44 4.11
N THR A 151 2.76 -7.37 3.35
CA THR A 151 2.28 -7.40 1.95
C THR A 151 3.45 -7.29 0.98
N GLU A 152 3.44 -8.10 -0.09
CA GLU A 152 4.43 -7.95 -1.16
C GLU A 152 4.29 -6.56 -1.78
N LYS A 153 5.40 -5.82 -1.84
CA LYS A 153 5.43 -4.45 -2.36
C LYS A 153 6.56 -4.23 -3.35
N CYS A 154 6.36 -3.29 -4.26
CA CYS A 154 7.40 -2.77 -5.13
C CYS A 154 7.31 -1.24 -5.20
N TYR A 155 8.35 -0.63 -5.73
CA TYR A 155 8.34 0.79 -6.07
C TYR A 155 8.32 0.93 -7.59
N CYS A 156 7.61 1.95 -8.05
CA CYS A 156 7.64 2.38 -9.44
C CYS A 156 9.09 2.64 -9.88
N PRO A 157 9.60 1.99 -10.94
CA PRO A 157 11.01 2.07 -11.31
C PRO A 157 11.38 3.39 -12.01
N TYR A 158 10.41 4.24 -12.31
CA TYR A 158 10.65 5.55 -12.88
C TYR A 158 11.02 6.53 -11.76
N THR A 159 12.21 7.12 -11.88
CA THR A 159 12.83 7.99 -10.85
C THR A 159 12.07 9.29 -10.60
N ASP A 160 11.21 9.70 -11.52
CA ASP A 160 10.31 10.85 -11.40
C ASP A 160 8.99 10.51 -10.69
N CYS A 161 8.77 9.26 -10.30
CA CYS A 161 7.53 8.80 -9.66
C CYS A 161 7.79 8.07 -8.34
N SER A 162 8.55 6.96 -8.36
CA SER A 162 8.89 6.16 -7.17
C SER A 162 7.73 5.80 -6.22
N GLU A 163 6.49 5.82 -6.72
CA GLU A 163 5.28 5.45 -5.98
C GLU A 163 5.38 4.01 -5.46
N MET A 164 4.95 3.78 -4.21
CA MET A 164 4.86 2.42 -3.65
C MET A 164 3.60 1.72 -4.16
N ILE A 165 3.74 0.47 -4.59
CA ILE A 165 2.63 -0.33 -5.12
C ILE A 165 2.61 -1.65 -4.35
N LEU A 166 1.45 -1.95 -3.77
CA LEU A 166 1.17 -3.20 -3.08
C LEU A 166 0.61 -4.23 -4.06
N ASN A 167 1.05 -5.47 -3.96
CA ASN A 167 0.41 -6.59 -4.64
C ASN A 167 -0.74 -7.11 -3.79
N GLU A 168 -1.95 -6.62 -4.07
CA GLU A 168 -3.20 -7.14 -3.48
C GLU A 168 -3.75 -8.34 -4.27
N CYS A 169 -3.10 -8.73 -5.38
CA CYS A 169 -3.46 -9.92 -6.11
C CYS A 169 -2.81 -11.13 -5.42
N ASN A 170 -3.59 -12.17 -5.10
CA ASN A 170 -3.08 -13.45 -4.61
C ASN A 170 -2.32 -14.26 -5.69
N GLU A 171 -1.79 -13.58 -6.71
CA GLU A 171 -1.16 -14.16 -7.89
C GLU A 171 0.17 -13.46 -8.19
N THR A 172 1.01 -14.14 -8.97
CA THR A 172 2.27 -13.56 -9.45
C THR A 172 2.02 -12.54 -10.55
N VAL A 173 2.03 -11.25 -10.19
CA VAL A 173 1.88 -10.16 -11.15
C VAL A 173 3.22 -9.88 -11.82
N LYS A 174 3.24 -9.86 -13.16
CA LYS A 174 4.39 -9.39 -13.94
C LYS A 174 4.12 -8.01 -14.52
N ARG A 175 3.06 -7.87 -15.30
CA ARG A 175 2.71 -6.60 -15.96
C ARG A 175 1.91 -5.73 -15.02
N CYS A 176 2.45 -4.57 -14.64
CA CYS A 176 1.78 -3.63 -13.75
C CYS A 176 1.71 -2.23 -14.38
N LEU A 177 0.58 -1.54 -14.18
CA LEU A 177 0.39 -0.14 -14.53
C LEU A 177 0.52 0.69 -13.25
N CYS A 178 1.49 1.61 -13.20
CA CYS A 178 1.67 2.45 -12.01
C CYS A 178 0.43 3.34 -11.77
N PRO A 179 -0.17 3.35 -10.57
CA PRO A 179 -1.30 4.22 -10.25
C PRO A 179 -0.98 5.72 -10.33
N GLY A 180 0.24 6.12 -9.97
CA GLY A 180 0.70 7.52 -10.01
C GLY A 180 0.97 8.03 -11.42
N CYS A 181 2.02 7.50 -12.08
CA CYS A 181 2.44 7.99 -13.40
C CYS A 181 1.78 7.31 -14.61
N LYS A 182 0.95 6.28 -14.40
CA LYS A 182 0.27 5.50 -15.46
C LYS A 182 1.22 4.85 -16.48
N ARG A 183 2.48 4.64 -16.12
CA ARG A 183 3.45 3.93 -16.98
C ARG A 183 3.51 2.44 -16.63
N LEU A 184 3.70 1.62 -17.64
CA LEU A 184 3.84 0.18 -17.49
C LEU A 184 5.25 -0.18 -17.00
N PHE A 185 5.32 -1.16 -16.11
CA PHE A 185 6.57 -1.73 -15.64
C PHE A 185 6.40 -3.21 -15.29
N CYS A 186 7.52 -3.90 -15.13
CA CYS A 186 7.52 -5.29 -14.67
C CYS A 186 7.62 -5.32 -13.14
N TYR A 187 6.58 -5.81 -12.46
CA TYR A 187 6.52 -5.90 -11.00
C TYR A 187 7.60 -6.85 -10.44
N ALA A 188 7.76 -8.03 -11.06
CA ALA A 188 8.76 -9.01 -10.66
C ALA A 188 10.21 -8.53 -10.85
N CYS A 189 10.49 -7.87 -11.99
CA CYS A 189 11.84 -7.42 -12.34
C CYS A 189 12.18 -6.00 -11.84
N ARG A 190 11.18 -5.20 -11.43
CA ARG A 190 11.31 -3.81 -10.96
C ARG A 190 12.02 -2.89 -11.96
N VAL A 191 11.68 -3.03 -13.25
CA VAL A 191 12.22 -2.22 -14.36
C VAL A 191 11.09 -1.79 -15.31
N PRO A 192 11.31 -0.76 -16.16
CA PRO A 192 10.37 -0.39 -17.21
C PRO A 192 9.94 -1.61 -18.05
N TRP A 193 8.69 -1.59 -18.53
CA TRP A 193 8.09 -2.76 -19.18
C TRP A 193 8.90 -3.21 -20.42
N HIS A 194 9.34 -4.46 -20.42
CA HIS A 194 10.17 -5.07 -21.47
C HIS A 194 9.32 -5.95 -22.38
N ALA A 195 8.40 -5.32 -23.12
CA ALA A 195 7.42 -5.98 -23.96
C ALA A 195 8.05 -7.06 -24.87
N GLY A 196 7.50 -8.28 -24.90
CA GLY A 196 7.96 -9.35 -25.80
C GLY A 196 9.31 -9.98 -25.43
N TYR A 197 9.95 -9.55 -24.35
CA TYR A 197 11.22 -10.09 -23.84
C TYR A 197 11.02 -10.76 -22.48
N TRP A 198 11.87 -11.75 -22.18
CA TRP A 198 11.83 -12.44 -20.89
C TRP A 198 12.43 -11.59 -19.79
N CYS A 199 11.97 -11.82 -18.55
CA CYS A 199 12.49 -11.12 -17.37
C CYS A 199 14.00 -11.34 -17.17
N SER A 200 14.55 -12.47 -17.61
CA SER A 200 16.00 -12.76 -17.62
C SER A 200 16.81 -11.82 -18.52
N GLU A 201 16.17 -11.20 -19.51
CA GLU A 201 16.80 -10.24 -20.44
C GLU A 201 16.45 -8.79 -20.08
N SER A 202 15.78 -8.54 -18.95
CA SER A 202 15.19 -7.24 -18.65
C SER A 202 16.21 -6.13 -18.39
N HIS A 203 17.39 -6.47 -17.87
CA HIS A 203 18.49 -5.53 -17.60
C HIS A 203 19.39 -5.25 -18.81
N GLN A 204 19.14 -5.89 -19.96
CA GLN A 204 19.89 -5.61 -21.18
C GLN A 204 19.48 -4.25 -21.74
N ALA A 205 20.48 -3.41 -22.02
CA ALA A 205 20.26 -2.14 -22.69
C ALA A 205 19.66 -2.40 -24.08
N ARG A 206 18.48 -1.83 -24.33
CA ARG A 206 17.79 -1.92 -25.62
C ARG A 206 17.67 -0.55 -26.25
N ASP A 207 17.96 -0.50 -27.55
CA ASP A 207 17.75 0.69 -28.35
C ASP A 207 16.25 0.96 -28.62
N SER A 208 15.93 2.04 -29.33
CA SER A 208 14.54 2.37 -29.65
C SER A 208 13.85 1.36 -30.57
N ASN A 209 14.60 0.73 -31.47
CA ASN A 209 14.06 -0.22 -32.45
C ASN A 209 13.75 -1.56 -31.80
N GLU A 210 14.62 -2.07 -30.94
CA GLU A 210 14.42 -3.28 -30.16
C GLU A 210 13.21 -3.14 -29.22
N ARG A 211 13.04 -1.97 -28.57
CA ARG A 211 11.84 -1.69 -27.76
C ARG A 211 10.57 -1.75 -28.61
N ARG A 212 10.56 -1.08 -29.77
CA ARG A 212 9.42 -1.11 -30.71
C ARG A 212 9.12 -2.52 -31.21
N PHE A 213 10.16 -3.30 -31.48
CA PHE A 213 10.03 -4.69 -31.87
C PHE A 213 9.39 -5.53 -30.77
N GLY A 214 9.81 -5.35 -29.52
CA GLY A 214 9.18 -5.98 -28.37
C GLY A 214 7.67 -5.71 -28.25
N PHE A 215 7.26 -4.44 -28.43
CA PHE A 215 5.83 -4.09 -28.48
C PHE A 215 5.10 -4.73 -29.67
N LEU A 216 5.76 -4.86 -30.82
CA LEU A 216 5.20 -5.56 -31.98
C LEU A 216 4.96 -7.04 -31.65
N LEU A 217 5.90 -7.71 -30.98
CA LEU A 217 5.74 -9.11 -30.55
C LEU A 217 4.49 -9.28 -29.67
N GLU A 218 4.30 -8.43 -28.66
CA GLU A 218 3.10 -8.48 -27.82
C GLU A 218 1.82 -8.21 -28.60
N ARG A 219 1.83 -7.18 -29.45
CA ARG A 219 0.64 -6.76 -30.21
C ARG A 219 0.18 -7.85 -31.17
N MET A 220 1.12 -8.51 -31.83
CA MET A 220 0.84 -9.59 -32.78
C MET A 220 0.71 -10.96 -32.09
N LYS A 221 0.95 -11.03 -30.77
CA LYS A 221 1.02 -12.28 -29.98
C LYS A 221 2.00 -13.29 -30.58
N TRP A 222 3.14 -12.81 -31.07
CA TRP A 222 4.21 -13.66 -31.58
C TRP A 222 5.08 -14.11 -30.41
N THR A 223 5.29 -15.43 -30.33
CA THR A 223 6.04 -16.03 -29.22
C THR A 223 7.45 -16.35 -29.65
N ARG A 224 8.42 -15.96 -28.84
CA ARG A 224 9.84 -16.26 -29.10
C ARG A 224 10.13 -17.73 -28.77
N CYS A 225 10.84 -18.40 -29.67
CA CYS A 225 11.26 -19.78 -29.47
C CYS A 225 12.22 -19.88 -28.27
N PRO A 226 12.00 -20.80 -27.30
CA PRO A 226 12.88 -20.96 -26.15
C PRO A 226 14.27 -21.51 -26.50
N GLY A 227 14.45 -22.08 -27.70
CA GLY A 227 15.74 -22.62 -28.14
C GLY A 227 16.64 -21.58 -28.81
N CYS A 228 16.10 -20.77 -29.73
CA CYS A 228 16.89 -19.83 -30.54
C CYS A 228 16.48 -18.36 -30.39
N GLY A 229 15.44 -18.05 -29.62
CA GLY A 229 14.95 -16.69 -29.39
C GLY A 229 14.26 -16.03 -30.59
N GLN A 230 14.15 -16.70 -31.74
CA GLN A 230 13.47 -16.15 -32.91
C GLN A 230 11.95 -16.10 -32.68
N PRO A 231 11.26 -15.02 -33.07
CA PRO A 231 9.81 -14.93 -32.95
C PRO A 231 9.12 -15.86 -33.94
N VAL A 232 8.05 -16.50 -33.47
CA VAL A 232 7.24 -17.42 -34.27
C VAL A 232 5.81 -16.90 -34.30
N GLU A 233 5.32 -16.68 -35.52
CA GLU A 233 3.91 -16.40 -35.79
C GLU A 233 3.13 -17.72 -35.90
N ARG A 234 1.95 -17.75 -35.28
CA ARG A 234 1.00 -18.86 -35.42
C ARG A 234 -0.25 -18.36 -36.13
N ILE A 235 -0.47 -18.84 -37.35
CA ILE A 235 -1.62 -18.45 -38.17
C ILE A 235 -2.90 -19.19 -37.73
N ALA A 236 -2.81 -20.51 -37.56
CA ALA A 236 -3.91 -21.38 -37.13
C ALA A 236 -3.39 -22.71 -36.56
N GLY A 237 -4.27 -23.56 -36.03
CA GLY A 237 -3.96 -24.94 -35.64
C GLY A 237 -3.49 -25.12 -34.19
N CYS A 238 -2.70 -26.19 -33.96
CA CYS A 238 -2.23 -26.61 -32.64
C CYS A 238 -1.38 -25.53 -31.95
N ARG A 239 -1.40 -25.50 -30.61
CA ARG A 239 -0.58 -24.57 -29.82
C ARG A 239 0.89 -24.99 -29.81
N ASP A 240 1.17 -26.29 -29.88
CA ASP A 240 2.53 -26.79 -29.96
C ASP A 240 3.05 -26.65 -31.39
N VAL A 241 4.10 -25.84 -31.54
CA VAL A 241 4.69 -25.48 -32.83
C VAL A 241 6.16 -25.86 -32.86
N ILE A 242 6.65 -26.17 -34.07
CA ILE A 242 8.07 -26.47 -34.31
C ILE A 242 8.71 -25.22 -34.90
N CYS A 243 9.72 -24.68 -34.22
CA CYS A 243 10.52 -23.58 -34.74
C CYS A 243 11.38 -24.03 -35.93
N ARG A 244 11.82 -23.09 -36.79
CA ARG A 244 12.78 -23.37 -37.87
C ARG A 244 14.11 -23.98 -37.39
N CYS A 245 14.46 -23.79 -36.12
CA CYS A 245 15.62 -24.44 -35.49
C CYS A 245 15.37 -25.89 -35.03
N GLY A 246 14.17 -26.44 -35.23
CA GLY A 246 13.78 -27.80 -34.85
C GLY A 246 13.20 -27.93 -33.44
N ARG A 247 13.16 -26.86 -32.62
CA ARG A 247 12.61 -26.93 -31.26
C ARG A 247 11.08 -26.96 -31.27
N LEU A 248 10.49 -28.00 -30.67
CA LEU A 248 9.06 -28.08 -30.33
C LEU A 248 8.78 -27.34 -29.02
N PHE A 249 7.75 -26.49 -29.00
CA PHE A 249 7.35 -25.71 -27.82
C PHE A 249 5.89 -25.23 -27.93
N CYS A 250 5.26 -24.92 -26.80
CA CYS A 250 3.91 -24.35 -26.77
C CYS A 250 3.97 -22.85 -27.12
N HIS A 251 3.25 -22.45 -28.17
CA HIS A 251 3.18 -21.06 -28.63
C HIS A 251 2.54 -20.14 -27.60
N ASP A 252 1.49 -20.58 -26.88
CA ASP A 252 0.81 -19.72 -25.91
C ASP A 252 1.66 -19.53 -24.62
N CYS A 253 2.40 -20.57 -24.21
CA CYS A 253 3.20 -20.56 -22.98
C CYS A 253 4.67 -20.14 -23.18
N GLY A 254 5.18 -20.19 -24.43
CA GLY A 254 6.59 -19.98 -24.75
C GLY A 254 7.55 -20.98 -24.09
N SER A 255 7.03 -22.13 -23.67
CA SER A 255 7.73 -23.12 -22.84
C SER A 255 7.62 -24.53 -23.44
N SER A 256 8.05 -25.57 -22.71
CA SER A 256 7.97 -26.96 -23.16
C SER A 256 6.58 -27.32 -23.72
N PRO A 257 6.52 -28.21 -24.74
CA PRO A 257 5.25 -28.65 -25.30
C PRO A 257 4.43 -29.41 -24.25
N HIS A 258 3.11 -29.36 -24.38
CA HIS A 258 2.20 -30.08 -23.49
C HIS A 258 1.99 -31.50 -24.04
N LEU A 259 2.89 -32.42 -23.68
CA LEU A 259 2.93 -33.76 -24.28
C LEU A 259 1.70 -34.63 -23.96
N ASP A 260 0.98 -34.40 -22.84
CA ASP A 260 -0.08 -35.33 -22.40
C ASP A 260 -1.35 -34.69 -21.82
N ASP A 261 -1.48 -33.37 -21.76
CA ASP A 261 -2.66 -32.76 -21.16
C ASP A 261 -2.93 -31.36 -21.70
N CYS A 262 -3.91 -31.27 -22.59
CA CYS A 262 -4.43 -30.01 -23.11
C CYS A 262 -5.30 -29.31 -22.04
N ARG A 263 -4.70 -28.93 -20.90
CA ARG A 263 -5.32 -28.12 -19.85
C ARG A 263 -5.41 -26.63 -20.23
N HIS A 264 -5.86 -26.35 -21.45
CA HIS A 264 -6.29 -25.02 -21.88
C HIS A 264 -7.73 -25.13 -22.41
N PRO A 265 -8.68 -24.26 -22.01
CA PRO A 265 -10.12 -24.49 -22.20
C PRO A 265 -10.63 -24.53 -23.66
N THR A 266 -9.76 -24.43 -24.67
CA THR A 266 -10.17 -24.10 -26.04
C THR A 266 -9.26 -24.70 -27.13
N ASN A 267 -8.96 -26.00 -27.16
CA ASN A 267 -8.70 -26.62 -28.47
C ASN A 267 -8.80 -28.15 -28.47
N ARG A 268 -9.64 -28.70 -29.35
CA ARG A 268 -10.00 -30.12 -29.46
C ARG A 268 -9.44 -30.76 -30.75
N TYR A 269 -8.26 -30.34 -31.23
CA TYR A 269 -7.78 -30.74 -32.57
C TYR A 269 -6.39 -31.39 -32.67
N CYS A 270 -5.65 -31.60 -31.58
CA CYS A 270 -4.31 -32.22 -31.68
C CYS A 270 -4.36 -33.75 -31.46
N ARG A 271 -5.22 -34.49 -32.18
CA ARG A 271 -5.22 -35.96 -32.18
C ARG A 271 -5.34 -36.63 -33.55
N GLU A 272 -4.94 -35.95 -34.62
CA GLU A 272 -4.83 -36.58 -35.95
C GLU A 272 -3.43 -36.33 -36.52
N GLY A 273 -2.48 -37.13 -36.06
CA GLY A 273 -1.08 -37.01 -36.47
C GLY A 273 -0.34 -38.33 -36.42
N LEU A 274 -0.94 -39.41 -36.96
CA LEU A 274 -0.26 -40.60 -37.49
C LEU A 274 -1.32 -41.49 -38.17
N PRO A 275 -1.37 -41.57 -39.52
CA PRO A 275 -2.26 -42.53 -40.17
C PRO A 275 -1.77 -43.96 -39.86
N PRO A 276 -2.66 -44.93 -39.60
CA PRO A 276 -2.33 -46.31 -39.22
C PRO A 276 -1.73 -47.16 -40.35
N VAL A 277 -1.25 -46.52 -41.43
CA VAL A 277 -0.72 -47.20 -42.61
C VAL A 277 0.64 -47.87 -42.36
N CYS A 278 1.45 -47.39 -41.40
CA CYS A 278 2.71 -48.05 -41.04
C CYS A 278 2.49 -49.34 -40.22
N SER A 279 1.43 -49.42 -39.41
CA SER A 279 1.12 -50.61 -38.62
C SER A 279 0.60 -51.75 -39.50
N LEU A 280 -0.16 -51.44 -40.55
CA LEU A 280 -0.66 -52.44 -41.49
C LEU A 280 0.44 -52.99 -42.43
N PHE A 281 1.44 -52.17 -42.79
CA PHE A 281 2.58 -52.64 -43.59
C PHE A 281 3.44 -53.69 -42.87
N PHE A 282 3.64 -53.54 -41.56
CA PHE A 282 4.37 -54.55 -40.77
C PHE A 282 3.58 -55.85 -40.57
N ILE A 283 2.25 -55.77 -40.46
CA ILE A 283 1.40 -56.96 -40.30
C ILE A 283 1.32 -57.76 -41.61
N VAL A 284 1.21 -57.09 -42.77
CA VAL A 284 1.15 -57.79 -44.07
C VAL A 284 2.48 -58.49 -44.41
N MET A 285 3.63 -57.88 -44.09
CA MET A 285 4.94 -58.50 -44.36
C MET A 285 5.26 -59.66 -43.41
N THR A 286 4.83 -59.59 -42.14
CA THR A 286 5.05 -60.68 -41.18
C THR A 286 4.09 -61.86 -41.38
N ASN A 287 2.84 -61.60 -41.77
CA ASN A 287 1.86 -62.66 -42.05
C ASN A 287 2.03 -63.29 -43.45
N GLY A 288 2.52 -62.54 -44.43
CA GLY A 288 2.81 -63.08 -45.77
C GLY A 288 3.99 -64.07 -45.79
N VAL A 289 5.01 -63.83 -44.95
CA VAL A 289 6.16 -64.75 -44.82
C VAL A 289 5.76 -66.02 -44.05
N PHE A 290 4.89 -65.92 -43.05
CA PHE A 290 4.41 -67.07 -42.27
C PHE A 290 3.58 -68.06 -43.12
N TRP A 291 2.78 -67.56 -44.07
CA TRP A 291 2.01 -68.40 -44.99
C TRP A 291 2.87 -69.14 -46.03
N LEU A 292 3.99 -68.55 -46.46
CA LEU A 292 4.93 -69.22 -47.37
C LEU A 292 5.67 -70.39 -46.70
N PHE A 293 5.96 -70.30 -45.40
CA PHE A 293 6.57 -71.40 -44.65
C PHE A 293 5.59 -72.54 -44.32
N LEU A 294 4.30 -72.24 -44.10
CA LEU A 294 3.27 -73.26 -43.86
C LEU A 294 2.89 -74.05 -45.12
N PHE A 295 2.86 -73.41 -46.30
CA PHE A 295 2.58 -74.12 -47.56
C PHE A 295 3.75 -75.01 -48.03
N CYS A 296 4.98 -74.71 -47.62
CA CYS A 296 6.14 -75.52 -48.00
C CYS A 296 6.31 -76.80 -47.17
N SER A 297 5.68 -76.88 -45.99
CA SER A 297 5.73 -78.07 -45.10
C SER A 297 4.59 -79.08 -45.33
N LEU A 298 3.58 -78.75 -46.14
CA LEU A 298 2.44 -79.65 -46.43
C LEU A 298 2.54 -80.36 -47.79
N ARG A 299 3.65 -80.21 -48.53
CA ARG A 299 3.84 -80.82 -49.87
C ARG A 299 5.10 -81.68 -50.00
N ARG A 300 5.50 -82.35 -48.91
CA ARG A 300 6.40 -83.52 -48.96
C ARG A 300 5.65 -84.75 -48.50
#